data_AF-X1L0L8-F1
#
_entry.id   AF-X1L0L8-F1
#
_cell.length_a   1.000
_cell.length_b   1.000
_cell.length_c   1.000
_cell.angle_alpha   90.00
_cell.angle_beta   90.00
_cell.angle_gamma   90.00
#
_symmetry.space_group_name_H-M   'P 1'
#
loop_
_entity.id
_entity.type
_entity.pdbx_description
1 polymer ?
#
loop_
_entity_poly.entity_id
_entity_poly.type
_entity_poly.pdbx_seq_one_letter_code
_entity_poly.pdbx_strand_id
1 'polypeptide(L)'
;MRVKGKKVLVLGMGVSGVAAAHLVRGEIIVTEISTFQLETIDKFSPHISCILNITPDHLDRHLSLENYSDLKARIFRNQKNKDFTVLNRDDARVYPLASKTKAQ
;
A
#
# COMPACT_ATOMS: atom_id res chain seq x y z
N MET A 1 -1.53 -21.25 3.58
CA MET A 1 -0.08 -21.40 3.30
C MET A 1 0.73 -21.02 4.54
N ARG A 2 1.93 -21.59 4.76
CA ARG A 2 2.87 -21.15 5.80
C ARG A 2 4.23 -20.81 5.18
N VAL A 3 4.89 -19.79 5.69
CA VAL A 3 6.26 -19.39 5.31
C VAL A 3 7.07 -19.19 6.58
N LYS A 4 8.21 -19.88 6.71
CA LYS A 4 9.06 -19.86 7.92
C LYS A 4 8.25 -20.03 9.22
N GLY A 5 7.29 -20.95 9.22
CA GLY A 5 6.45 -21.22 10.38
C GLY A 5 5.33 -20.20 10.65
N LYS A 6 5.20 -19.10 9.91
CA LYS A 6 4.07 -18.16 10.03
C LYS A 6 2.95 -18.50 9.05
N LYS A 7 1.69 -18.38 9.45
CA LYS A 7 0.53 -18.46 8.55
C LYS A 7 0.54 -17.23 7.64
N VAL A 8 0.21 -17.45 6.38
CA VAL A 8 0.04 -16.39 5.39
C VAL A 8 -1.45 -16.28 5.08
N LEU A 9 -2.00 -15.09 5.25
CA LEU A 9 -3.34 -14.71 4.85
C LEU A 9 -3.24 -13.79 3.65
N VAL A 10 -3.88 -14.17 2.55
CA VAL A 10 -4.00 -13.33 1.36
C VAL A 10 -5.39 -12.74 1.35
N LEU A 11 -5.46 -11.42 1.34
CA LEU A 11 -6.70 -10.66 1.39
C LEU A 11 -6.77 -9.73 0.18
N GLY A 12 -7.96 -9.42 -0.28
CA GLY A 12 -8.19 -8.59 -1.45
C GLY A 12 -9.42 -7.72 -1.27
N MET A 13 -9.88 -7.08 -2.34
CA MET A 13 -10.96 -6.09 -2.29
C MET A 13 -12.25 -6.54 -1.58
N GLY A 14 -12.57 -7.84 -1.55
CA GLY A 14 -13.75 -8.38 -0.84
C GLY A 14 -13.62 -8.48 0.68
N VAL A 15 -12.41 -8.40 1.23
CA VAL A 15 -12.14 -8.41 2.67
C VAL A 15 -11.08 -7.35 2.95
N SER A 16 -11.48 -6.23 3.55
CA SER A 16 -10.57 -5.13 3.85
C SER A 16 -9.34 -5.64 4.63
N GLY A 17 -8.18 -5.67 3.97
CA GLY A 17 -6.92 -6.06 4.60
C GLY A 17 -6.56 -5.15 5.78
N VAL A 18 -6.97 -3.88 5.72
CA VAL A 18 -6.85 -2.92 6.83
C VAL A 18 -7.67 -3.35 8.06
N ALA A 19 -8.91 -3.81 7.84
CA ALA A 19 -9.77 -4.28 8.92
C ALA A 19 -9.26 -5.61 9.49
N ALA A 20 -8.89 -6.55 8.62
CA ALA A 20 -8.40 -7.87 9.01
C ALA A 20 -7.04 -7.82 9.72
N ALA A 21 -6.19 -6.82 9.46
CA ALA A 21 -4.92 -6.63 10.15
C ALA A 21 -5.05 -6.50 11.68
N HIS A 22 -6.21 -6.04 12.16
CA HIS A 22 -6.48 -5.94 13.60
C HIS A 22 -6.91 -7.27 14.23
N LEU A 23 -7.31 -8.25 13.42
CA LEU A 23 -7.89 -9.52 13.88
C LEU A 23 -6.85 -10.65 13.99
N VAL A 24 -5.65 -10.46 13.43
CA VAL A 24 -4.61 -11.49 13.43
C VAL A 24 -3.32 -10.95 14.02
N ARG A 25 -2.74 -11.69 14.96
CA ARG A 25 -1.44 -11.38 15.59
C ARG A 25 -0.42 -12.46 15.23
N GLY A 26 0.81 -12.05 14.91
CA GLY A 26 1.93 -12.96 14.64
C GLY A 26 1.96 -13.56 13.22
N GLU A 27 0.97 -13.26 12.38
CA GLU A 27 0.83 -13.81 11.04
C GLU A 27 1.28 -12.83 9.95
N ILE A 28 1.47 -13.33 8.74
CA ILE A 28 1.79 -12.52 7.55
C ILE A 28 0.49 -12.25 6.80
N ILE A 29 0.23 -10.97 6.52
CA ILE A 29 -0.87 -10.55 5.66
C ILE A 29 -0.29 -10.01 4.37
N VAL A 30 -0.77 -10.54 3.26
CA VAL A 30 -0.54 -9.99 1.92
C VAL A 30 -1.88 -9.47 1.45
N THR A 31 -1.96 -8.18 1.16
CA THR A 31 -3.23 -7.56 0.78
C THR A 31 -3.06 -6.56 -0.34
N GLU A 32 -4.03 -6.57 -1.25
CA GLU A 32 -4.26 -5.46 -2.16
C GLU A 32 -4.99 -4.34 -1.40
N ILE A 33 -4.66 -3.08 -1.71
CA ILE A 33 -5.31 -1.91 -1.12
C ILE A 33 -5.63 -0.90 -2.23
N SER A 34 -6.89 -0.52 -2.32
CA SER A 34 -7.41 0.48 -3.27
C SER A 34 -7.16 1.92 -2.79
N THR A 35 -7.23 2.90 -3.70
CA THR A 35 -7.17 4.32 -3.35
C THR A 35 -8.30 4.75 -2.42
N PHE A 36 -9.52 4.19 -2.60
CA PHE A 36 -10.65 4.42 -1.69
C PHE A 36 -10.34 4.01 -0.24
N GLN A 37 -9.64 2.90 -0.05
CA GLN A 37 -9.20 2.49 1.28
C GLN A 37 -8.09 3.42 1.79
N LEU A 38 -7.13 3.77 0.94
CA LEU A 38 -6.05 4.69 1.29
C LEU A 38 -6.55 6.09 1.66
N GLU A 39 -7.67 6.55 1.12
CA GLU A 39 -8.31 7.82 1.50
C GLU A 39 -8.64 7.90 3.01
N THR A 40 -8.96 6.76 3.62
CA THR A 40 -9.50 6.68 4.99
C THR A 40 -8.49 6.20 6.03
N ILE A 41 -7.26 5.87 5.63
CA ILE A 41 -6.26 5.38 6.59
C ILE A 41 -5.87 6.47 7.60
N ASP A 42 -5.80 6.05 8.87
CA ASP A 42 -5.22 6.83 9.97
C ASP A 42 -3.88 6.20 10.40
N LYS A 43 -3.90 5.01 11.01
CA LYS A 43 -2.72 4.32 11.57
C LYS A 43 -2.16 3.20 10.70
N PHE A 44 -2.68 3.00 9.50
CA PHE A 44 -2.22 1.94 8.61
C PHE A 44 -0.74 2.13 8.27
N SER A 45 0.09 1.17 8.62
CA SER A 45 1.55 1.23 8.50
C SER A 45 2.10 -0.16 8.18
N PRO A 46 2.05 -0.59 6.91
CA PRO A 46 2.55 -1.90 6.52
C PRO A 46 4.07 -1.98 6.68
N HIS A 47 4.61 -3.12 7.08
CA HIS A 47 6.07 -3.29 7.16
C HIS A 47 6.72 -3.28 5.77
N ILE A 48 5.99 -3.75 4.75
CA ILE A 48 6.39 -3.71 3.34
C ILE A 48 5.19 -3.20 2.54
N SER A 49 5.39 -2.19 1.69
CA SER A 49 4.41 -1.70 0.73
C SER A 49 4.97 -1.67 -0.67
N CYS A 50 4.12 -1.82 -1.69
CA CYS A 50 4.54 -1.75 -3.09
C CYS A 50 3.61 -0.84 -3.89
N ILE A 51 4.17 -0.06 -4.82
CA ILE A 51 3.42 0.60 -5.89
C ILE A 51 3.99 0.11 -7.21
N LEU A 52 3.17 -0.62 -7.99
CA LEU A 52 3.62 -1.31 -9.20
C LEU A 52 3.61 -0.41 -10.44
N ASN A 53 2.59 0.44 -10.56
CA ASN A 53 2.41 1.37 -11.66
C ASN A 53 1.41 2.47 -11.28
N ILE A 54 1.44 3.59 -12.01
CA ILE A 54 0.41 4.63 -11.99
C ILE A 54 -0.05 4.90 -13.42
N THR A 55 -1.28 4.46 -13.71
CA THR A 55 -1.99 4.72 -14.95
C THR A 55 -3.35 5.36 -14.65
N PRO A 56 -3.94 6.13 -15.59
CA PRO A 56 -5.28 6.67 -15.44
C PRO A 56 -6.30 5.60 -15.06
N ASP A 57 -6.97 5.83 -13.94
CA ASP A 57 -8.01 4.97 -13.38
C ASP A 57 -8.85 5.83 -12.41
N HIS A 58 -10.17 5.63 -12.38
CA HIS A 58 -11.10 6.38 -11.51
C HIS A 58 -10.92 7.92 -11.49
N LEU A 59 -10.58 8.54 -12.63
CA LEU A 59 -10.33 10.00 -12.70
C LEU A 59 -11.61 10.85 -12.52
N ASP A 60 -12.78 10.28 -12.76
CA ASP A 60 -14.08 10.85 -12.42
C ASP A 60 -14.20 11.15 -10.91
N ARG A 61 -13.55 10.34 -10.08
CA ARG A 61 -13.50 10.48 -8.62
C ARG A 61 -12.28 11.26 -8.16
N HIS A 62 -11.10 10.92 -8.68
CA HIS A 62 -9.83 11.46 -8.21
C HIS A 62 -9.46 12.80 -8.86
N LEU A 63 -10.21 13.24 -9.86
CA LEU A 63 -10.10 14.53 -10.58
C LEU A 63 -8.84 14.66 -11.44
N SER A 64 -7.70 14.16 -10.98
CA SER A 64 -6.43 14.18 -11.70
C SER A 64 -5.60 12.93 -11.42
N LEU A 65 -4.70 12.61 -12.34
CA LEU A 65 -3.74 11.52 -12.17
C LEU A 65 -2.73 11.80 -11.04
N GLU A 66 -2.45 13.08 -10.78
CA GLU A 66 -1.60 13.52 -9.66
C GLU A 66 -2.26 13.19 -8.32
N ASN A 67 -3.54 13.54 -8.15
CA ASN A 67 -4.29 13.19 -6.95
C ASN A 67 -4.37 11.66 -6.76
N TYR A 68 -4.58 10.90 -7.84
CA TYR A 68 -4.58 9.44 -7.79
C TYR A 68 -3.22 8.88 -7.32
N SER A 69 -2.12 9.43 -7.85
CA SER A 69 -0.76 9.11 -7.43
C SER A 69 -0.52 9.43 -5.95
N ASP A 70 -0.95 10.59 -5.49
CA ASP A 70 -0.82 11.01 -4.10
C ASP A 70 -1.63 10.15 -3.14
N LEU A 71 -2.84 9.73 -3.55
CA LEU A 71 -3.62 8.78 -2.79
C LEU A 71 -2.94 7.41 -2.69
N LYS A 72 -2.34 6.90 -3.77
CA LYS A 72 -1.54 5.66 -3.71
C LYS A 72 -0.33 5.81 -2.79
N ALA A 73 0.35 6.96 -2.84
CA ALA A 73 1.50 7.24 -1.97
C ALA A 73 1.15 7.19 -0.47
N ARG A 74 -0.12 7.34 -0.10
CA ARG A 74 -0.53 7.17 1.31
C ARG A 74 -0.23 5.78 1.87
N ILE A 75 -0.05 4.74 1.03
CA ILE A 75 0.28 3.38 1.48
C ILE A 75 1.52 3.33 2.40
N PHE A 76 2.49 4.24 2.18
CA PHE A 76 3.71 4.34 2.97
C PHE A 76 3.73 5.54 3.93
N ARG A 77 2.61 6.29 4.07
CA ARG A 77 2.54 7.53 4.87
C ARG A 77 3.02 7.35 6.31
N ASN A 78 2.67 6.24 6.94
CA ASN A 78 2.98 5.99 8.35
C ASN A 78 4.20 5.08 8.56
N GLN A 79 4.79 4.55 7.48
CA GLN A 79 5.98 3.70 7.54
C GLN A 79 7.15 4.45 8.22
N LYS A 80 8.03 3.68 8.85
CA LYS A 80 9.23 4.14 9.54
C LYS A 80 10.47 3.70 8.76
N ASN A 81 11.64 4.22 9.13
CA ASN A 81 12.92 3.91 8.47
C ASN A 81 13.31 2.41 8.49
N LYS A 82 12.68 1.60 9.34
CA LYS A 82 12.89 0.15 9.41
C LYS A 82 11.96 -0.65 8.49
N ASP A 83 10.97 0.01 7.90
CA ASP A 83 10.03 -0.58 6.96
C ASP A 83 10.58 -0.42 5.53
N PHE A 84 9.90 -1.04 4.56
CA PHE A 84 10.35 -1.07 3.16
C PHE A 84 9.26 -0.59 2.21
N THR A 85 9.65 0.22 1.22
CA THR A 85 8.79 0.56 0.07
C THR A 85 9.41 0.05 -1.23
N VAL A 86 8.68 -0.81 -1.96
CA VAL A 86 9.08 -1.26 -3.30
C VAL A 86 8.39 -0.39 -4.34
N LEU A 87 9.19 0.33 -5.12
CA LEU A 87 8.71 1.20 -6.19
C LEU A 87 9.22 0.70 -7.54
N ASN A 88 8.34 0.70 -8.54
CA ASN A 88 8.75 0.42 -9.91
C ASN A 88 9.61 1.57 -10.45
N ARG A 89 10.89 1.30 -10.70
CA ARG A 89 11.86 2.26 -11.23
C ARG A 89 11.60 2.65 -12.68
N ASP A 90 10.97 1.76 -13.45
CA ASP A 90 10.73 1.96 -14.88
C ASP A 90 9.47 2.80 -15.16
N ASP A 91 8.63 3.02 -14.15
CA ASP A 91 7.46 3.90 -14.24
C ASP A 91 7.83 5.31 -13.77
N ALA A 92 7.85 6.26 -14.71
CA ALA A 92 8.18 7.66 -14.50
C ALA A 92 7.27 8.39 -13.50
N ARG A 93 6.08 7.85 -13.17
CA ARG A 93 5.18 8.39 -12.16
C ARG A 93 5.36 7.74 -10.80
N VAL A 94 5.86 6.52 -10.76
CA VAL A 94 6.11 5.78 -9.51
C VAL A 94 7.48 6.12 -8.94
N TYR A 95 8.53 6.13 -9.76
CA TYR A 95 9.90 6.36 -9.27
C TYR A 95 10.07 7.67 -8.47
N PRO A 96 9.48 8.82 -8.87
CA PRO A 96 9.55 10.05 -8.08
C PRO A 96 8.93 9.94 -6.68
N LEU A 97 8.04 8.97 -6.42
CA LEU A 97 7.48 8.76 -5.08
C LEU A 97 8.52 8.32 -4.05
N ALA A 98 9.71 7.88 -4.48
CA ALA A 98 10.82 7.56 -3.58
C ALA A 98 11.16 8.73 -2.66
N SER A 99 11.02 9.98 -3.12
CA SER A 99 11.28 11.16 -2.29
C SER A 99 10.19 11.43 -1.23
N LYS A 100 9.05 10.72 -1.28
CA LYS A 100 7.91 10.88 -0.36
C LYS A 100 7.88 9.84 0.76
N THR A 101 8.66 8.76 0.67
CA THR A 101 8.71 7.72 1.71
C THR A 101 9.88 7.95 2.69
N LYS A 102 9.70 7.48 3.93
CA LYS A 102 10.75 7.40 4.95
C LYS A 102 11.32 5.99 5.08
N ALA A 103 10.65 5.01 4.48
CA ALA A 103 11.06 3.62 4.46
C ALA A 103 12.34 3.45 3.63
N GLN A 104 13.03 2.32 3.85
CA GLN A 104 14.13 1.88 3.00
C GLN A 104 13.65 1.55 1.59
#